data_AF-A0A8W8K0W4-F1
#
_entry.id   AF-A0A8W8K0W4-F1
#
_cell.length_a   1.000
_cell.length_b   1.000
_cell.length_c   1.000
_cell.angle_alpha   90.00
_cell.angle_beta   90.00
_cell.angle_gamma   90.00
#
_symmetry.space_group_name_H-M   'P 1'
#
loop_
_entity.id
_entity.type
_entity.pdbx_description
1 polymer ?
#
loop_
_entity_poly.entity_id
_entity_poly.type
_entity_poly.pdbx_seq_one_letter_code
_entity_poly.pdbx_strand_id
1 'polypeptide(L)'
;MTFWPQLYNDTVKKWQSTPENLLQLFQLSDKFPVKSVEELLKLMGLGDIATVMDHLLHEKDMFAAAFHIPPDFDDTFVNIGLGSLLKEIPGYSDLFAKWQSTNSNLTSVLHALKRYAYRPHSNNTRVNTIDPRTYFYLHKFLAATNKTDAAFVPTWIQNVDEAMALSDKGVAMPFFVNNVDVTVAANTVNGLTSALLSGLFKPSDFDSDIQHIYKDTVDLIIYEITGNFSSRRDLALTYYPSKLECFWFTSRTLTILRDFYKKAPLPLKMLEDVLQKLEGAMRNKVTADILQEAIKSADGGIYFDDFLGDGDFDIKGNAIKYAEDRLFTTSMAVNTLINIWTSTEGDTLAFLNNTPSSVNETIQQSVKWLNDNILGTHLKPWNAFFSGSGKGQASLPFWYPANRKEYLNGTSFNDDMFPDGLFLVGFEGTLSDEQYNILLSQRHFGEKTPIDFPGFNPRGSPTGFFPFWSSDAYTYSTTMLAFAKYLKIK
;
A
#
# COMPACT_ATOMS: atom_id res chain seq x y z
N MET A 1 -4.47 15.71 -0.24
CA MET A 1 -5.82 15.28 -0.67
C MET A 1 -6.10 13.94 -0.01
N THR A 2 -7.34 13.47 -0.01
CA THR A 2 -7.75 12.29 0.77
C THR A 2 -8.56 11.32 -0.06
N PHE A 3 -8.54 10.06 0.36
CA PHE A 3 -9.14 8.90 -0.28
C PHE A 3 -10.60 9.09 -0.72
N TRP A 4 -11.40 9.78 0.11
CA TRP A 4 -12.72 10.28 -0.25
C TRP A 4 -12.76 11.81 -0.28
N PRO A 5 -13.72 12.44 -1.00
CA PRO A 5 -13.95 13.87 -0.90
C PRO A 5 -14.03 14.30 0.57
N GLN A 6 -13.25 15.31 0.95
CA GLN A 6 -13.36 15.85 2.30
C GLN A 6 -14.63 16.68 2.42
N LEU A 7 -15.41 16.39 3.44
CA LEU A 7 -16.56 17.18 3.84
C LEU A 7 -16.25 17.87 5.16
N TYR A 8 -16.55 19.16 5.22
CA TYR A 8 -16.39 19.89 6.46
C TYR A 8 -17.55 19.52 7.38
N ASN A 9 -17.24 18.84 8.48
CA ASN A 9 -18.21 18.54 9.50
C ASN A 9 -18.34 19.75 10.43
N ASP A 10 -19.46 20.45 10.29
CA ASP A 10 -19.76 21.66 11.06
C ASP A 10 -19.93 21.43 12.57
N THR A 11 -20.29 20.22 12.99
CA THR A 11 -20.48 19.87 14.41
C THR A 11 -19.13 19.70 15.10
N VAL A 12 -18.18 18.98 14.50
CA VAL A 12 -16.85 18.75 15.08
C VAL A 12 -15.78 19.74 14.59
N LYS A 13 -16.17 20.67 13.72
CA LYS A 13 -15.32 21.72 13.11
C LYS A 13 -14.05 21.16 12.46
N LYS A 14 -14.19 20.04 11.75
CA LYS A 14 -13.08 19.32 11.11
C LYS A 14 -13.48 18.82 9.72
N TRP A 15 -12.50 18.81 8.82
CA TRP A 15 -12.61 18.11 7.54
C TRP A 15 -12.46 16.62 7.77
N GLN A 16 -13.42 15.84 7.29
CA GLN A 16 -13.43 14.39 7.36
C GLN A 16 -13.50 13.83 5.94
N SER A 17 -12.78 12.75 5.68
CA SER A 17 -12.88 11.98 4.44
C SER A 17 -13.68 10.72 4.74
N THR A 18 -14.79 10.49 4.04
CA THR A 18 -15.65 9.30 4.21
C THR A 18 -16.38 8.93 2.92
N PRO A 19 -16.66 7.65 2.63
CA PRO A 19 -17.56 7.25 1.56
C PRO A 19 -19.02 7.39 2.01
N GLU A 20 -19.64 8.53 1.70
CA GLU A 20 -21.04 8.80 2.10
C GLU A 20 -22.00 7.69 1.67
N ASN A 21 -21.80 7.11 0.49
CA ASN A 21 -22.64 6.04 -0.03
C ASN A 21 -22.55 4.75 0.81
N LEU A 22 -21.37 4.39 1.30
CA LEU A 22 -21.19 3.22 2.16
C LEU A 22 -21.69 3.51 3.57
N LEU A 23 -21.41 4.70 4.12
CA LEU A 23 -21.97 5.11 5.42
C LEU A 23 -23.49 5.13 5.41
N GLN A 24 -24.12 5.58 4.32
CA GLN A 24 -25.57 5.51 4.15
C GLN A 24 -26.09 4.07 4.10
N LEU A 25 -25.36 3.14 3.48
CA LEU A 25 -25.72 1.71 3.49
C LEU A 25 -25.71 1.15 4.91
N PHE A 26 -24.69 1.48 5.71
CA PHE A 26 -24.67 1.10 7.12
C PHE A 26 -25.82 1.76 7.87
N GLN A 27 -26.09 3.05 7.69
CA GLN A 27 -27.23 3.73 8.35
C GLN A 27 -28.61 3.19 7.91
N LEU A 28 -28.72 2.63 6.70
CA LEU A 28 -29.95 1.97 6.23
C LEU A 28 -30.22 0.67 7.00
N SER A 29 -29.19 -0.02 7.48
CA SER A 29 -29.37 -1.23 8.28
C SER A 29 -30.08 -0.96 9.62
N ASP A 30 -29.99 0.26 10.16
CA ASP A 30 -30.73 0.66 11.37
C ASP A 30 -32.25 0.69 11.16
N LYS A 31 -32.68 0.78 9.89
CA LYS A 31 -34.09 0.89 9.51
C LYS A 31 -34.64 -0.38 8.89
N PHE A 32 -33.80 -1.40 8.70
CA PHE A 32 -34.16 -2.65 8.05
C PHE A 32 -34.49 -3.74 9.09
N PRO A 33 -35.54 -4.57 8.91
CA PRO A 33 -35.87 -5.64 9.85
C PRO A 33 -34.93 -6.84 9.66
N VAL A 34 -33.65 -6.66 9.99
CA VAL A 34 -32.57 -7.62 9.72
C VAL A 34 -32.89 -9.02 10.23
N LYS A 35 -33.36 -9.15 11.47
CA LYS A 35 -33.66 -10.46 12.07
C LYS A 35 -34.66 -11.27 11.25
N SER A 36 -35.67 -10.61 10.68
CA SER A 36 -36.67 -11.25 9.84
C SER A 36 -36.10 -11.69 8.49
N VAL A 37 -35.11 -10.97 7.96
CA VAL A 37 -34.41 -11.33 6.72
C VAL A 37 -33.43 -12.48 6.97
N GLU A 38 -32.69 -12.48 8.08
CA GLU A 38 -31.81 -13.57 8.47
C GLU A 38 -32.56 -14.89 8.68
N GLU A 39 -33.69 -14.84 9.38
CA GLU A 39 -34.54 -16.03 9.59
C GLU A 39 -35.07 -16.57 8.25
N LEU A 40 -35.49 -15.68 7.34
CA LEU A 40 -35.92 -16.07 6.00
C LEU A 40 -34.78 -16.68 5.18
N LEU A 41 -33.59 -16.08 5.21
CA LEU A 41 -32.40 -16.59 4.52
C LEU A 41 -31.99 -17.97 5.05
N LYS A 42 -32.01 -18.18 6.37
CA LYS A 42 -31.78 -19.48 7.00
C LYS A 42 -32.82 -20.51 6.56
N LEU A 43 -34.10 -20.13 6.51
CA LEU A 43 -35.20 -20.98 6.02
C LEU A 43 -35.08 -21.33 4.53
N MET A 44 -34.49 -20.44 3.73
CA MET A 44 -34.26 -20.63 2.29
C MET A 44 -32.97 -21.39 1.95
N GLY A 45 -32.22 -21.86 2.97
CA GLY A 45 -30.94 -22.56 2.76
C GLY A 45 -29.75 -21.64 2.44
N LEU A 46 -29.89 -20.33 2.67
CA LEU A 46 -28.86 -19.30 2.50
C LEU A 46 -28.26 -18.88 3.85
N GLY A 47 -28.07 -19.83 4.76
CA GLY A 47 -27.57 -19.59 6.12
C GLY A 47 -26.18 -18.94 6.17
N ASP A 48 -25.35 -19.18 5.17
CA ASP A 48 -24.02 -18.57 5.03
C ASP A 48 -24.13 -17.05 4.78
N ILE A 49 -25.09 -16.62 3.94
CA ILE A 49 -25.38 -15.19 3.70
C ILE A 49 -25.90 -14.53 4.97
N ALA A 50 -26.78 -15.21 5.72
CA ALA A 50 -27.26 -14.70 7.00
C ALA A 50 -26.12 -14.52 8.02
N THR A 51 -25.12 -15.40 8.03
CA THR A 51 -23.95 -15.31 8.91
C THR A 51 -23.05 -14.13 8.52
N VAL A 52 -22.84 -13.89 7.22
CA VAL A 52 -22.12 -12.72 6.72
C VAL A 52 -22.85 -11.42 7.08
N MET A 53 -24.19 -11.40 6.94
CA MET A 53 -25.00 -10.24 7.32
C MET A 53 -24.91 -9.93 8.82
N ASP A 54 -25.04 -10.95 9.67
CA ASP A 54 -24.95 -10.81 11.13
C ASP A 54 -23.57 -10.25 11.54
N HIS A 55 -22.50 -10.75 10.92
CA HIS A 55 -21.13 -10.27 11.16
C HIS A 55 -20.94 -8.80 10.73
N LEU A 56 -21.40 -8.43 9.53
CA LEU A 56 -21.32 -7.04 9.04
C LEU A 56 -22.08 -6.05 9.93
N LEU A 57 -23.14 -6.50 10.61
CA LEU A 57 -23.94 -5.69 11.51
C LEU A 57 -23.33 -5.58 12.91
N HIS A 58 -22.77 -6.66 13.42
CA HIS A 58 -22.01 -6.63 14.67
C HIS A 58 -20.75 -5.76 14.56
N GLU A 59 -20.15 -5.69 13.37
CA GLU A 59 -18.95 -4.89 13.10
C GLU A 59 -19.24 -3.52 12.48
N LYS A 60 -20.53 -3.16 12.30
CA LYS A 60 -20.94 -1.94 11.60
C LYS A 60 -20.30 -0.67 12.16
N ASP A 61 -20.30 -0.50 13.48
CA ASP A 61 -19.77 0.72 14.10
C ASP A 61 -18.24 0.81 13.95
N MET A 62 -17.56 -0.34 13.97
CA MET A 62 -16.13 -0.44 13.67
C MET A 62 -15.87 -0.07 12.20
N PHE A 63 -16.65 -0.59 11.25
CA PHE A 63 -16.52 -0.22 9.85
C PHE A 63 -16.81 1.27 9.64
N ALA A 64 -17.90 1.79 10.19
CA ALA A 64 -18.26 3.20 10.13
C ALA A 64 -17.12 4.10 10.65
N ALA A 65 -16.52 3.76 11.79
CA ALA A 65 -15.36 4.47 12.32
C ALA A 65 -14.10 4.33 11.44
N ALA A 66 -13.86 3.16 10.85
CA ALA A 66 -12.74 2.91 9.94
C ALA A 66 -12.82 3.71 8.63
N PHE A 67 -14.00 4.23 8.27
CA PHE A 67 -14.18 5.12 7.13
C PHE A 67 -13.82 6.58 7.43
N HIS A 68 -13.50 6.93 8.66
CA HIS A 68 -13.14 8.29 9.07
C HIS A 68 -11.62 8.44 9.27
N ILE A 69 -10.88 8.37 8.16
CA ILE A 69 -9.40 8.35 8.16
C ILE A 69 -8.78 9.76 8.03
N PRO A 70 -7.59 9.99 8.62
CA PRO A 70 -6.82 11.20 8.38
C PRO A 70 -6.25 11.22 6.95
N PRO A 71 -5.74 12.36 6.47
CA PRO A 71 -4.91 12.37 5.26
C PRO A 71 -3.71 11.44 5.39
N ASP A 72 -3.31 10.82 4.29
CA ASP A 72 -2.13 9.96 4.17
C ASP A 72 -1.11 10.52 3.17
N PHE A 73 0.10 9.96 3.22
CA PHE A 73 1.18 10.32 2.31
C PHE A 73 0.98 9.74 0.91
N ASP A 74 0.21 8.67 0.76
CA ASP A 74 0.00 8.02 -0.52
C ASP A 74 -0.76 8.92 -1.50
N ASP A 75 -2.00 9.25 -1.19
CA ASP A 75 -2.86 10.13 -1.98
C ASP A 75 -2.23 11.51 -2.17
N THR A 76 -1.56 11.99 -1.12
CA THR A 76 -0.85 13.27 -1.15
C THR A 76 0.23 13.27 -2.20
N PHE A 77 1.09 12.24 -2.25
CA PHE A 77 2.21 12.21 -3.20
C PHE A 77 1.83 11.67 -4.57
N VAL A 78 0.79 10.84 -4.70
CA VAL A 78 0.16 10.51 -6.00
C VAL A 78 -0.35 11.79 -6.66
N ASN A 79 -1.02 12.67 -5.90
CA ASN A 79 -1.47 13.97 -6.40
C ASN A 79 -0.32 14.91 -6.78
N ILE A 80 0.75 14.94 -5.99
CA ILE A 80 1.96 15.70 -6.33
C ILE A 80 2.56 15.18 -7.65
N GLY A 81 2.61 13.86 -7.84
CA GLY A 81 3.00 13.24 -9.10
C GLY A 81 2.10 13.61 -10.28
N LEU A 82 0.78 13.69 -10.08
CA LEU A 82 -0.15 14.22 -11.09
C LEU A 82 0.19 15.67 -11.46
N GLY A 83 0.46 16.53 -10.47
CA GLY A 83 0.88 17.90 -10.70
C GLY A 83 2.16 17.99 -11.55
N SER A 84 3.15 17.14 -11.27
CA SER A 84 4.37 17.00 -12.08
C SER A 84 4.06 16.60 -13.51
N LEU A 85 3.21 15.58 -13.71
CA LEU A 85 2.83 15.11 -15.04
C LEU A 85 2.12 16.19 -15.86
N LEU A 86 1.14 16.88 -15.26
CA LEU A 86 0.41 17.97 -15.91
C LEU A 86 1.33 19.13 -16.32
N LYS A 87 2.37 19.39 -15.52
CA LYS A 87 3.37 20.43 -15.81
C LYS A 87 4.27 20.05 -16.99
N GLU A 88 4.59 18.77 -17.14
CA GLU A 88 5.54 18.28 -18.16
C GLU A 88 4.90 18.03 -19.52
N ILE A 89 3.60 17.70 -19.58
CA ILE A 89 2.91 17.40 -20.85
C ILE A 89 2.57 18.71 -21.60
N PRO A 90 3.09 18.92 -22.83
CA PRO A 90 2.69 20.05 -23.66
C PRO A 90 1.18 20.04 -23.94
N GLY A 91 0.53 21.20 -23.78
CA GLY A 91 -0.91 21.37 -24.00
C GLY A 91 -1.79 21.16 -22.75
N TYR A 92 -1.20 20.79 -21.61
CA TYR A 92 -1.93 20.59 -20.35
C TYR A 92 -1.76 21.77 -19.36
N SER A 93 -1.29 22.92 -19.84
CA SER A 93 -1.00 24.12 -19.02
C SER A 93 -2.22 24.61 -18.23
N ASP A 94 -3.42 24.56 -18.81
CA ASP A 94 -4.64 25.01 -18.14
C ASP A 94 -5.04 24.07 -17.00
N LEU A 95 -4.84 22.76 -17.20
CA LEU A 95 -5.06 21.75 -16.16
C LEU A 95 -4.02 21.86 -15.05
N PHE A 96 -2.76 22.10 -15.39
CA PHE A 96 -1.72 22.40 -14.41
C PHE A 96 -2.02 23.66 -13.61
N ALA A 97 -2.45 24.75 -14.27
CA ALA A 97 -2.83 25.99 -13.58
C ALA A 97 -4.01 25.78 -12.61
N LYS A 98 -5.02 25.01 -13.03
CA LYS A 98 -6.13 24.62 -12.15
C LYS A 98 -5.63 23.80 -10.95
N TRP A 99 -4.80 22.79 -11.19
CA TRP A 99 -4.20 21.98 -10.13
C TRP A 99 -3.36 22.84 -9.17
N GLN A 100 -2.54 23.75 -9.68
CA GLN A 100 -1.69 24.63 -8.87
C GLN A 100 -2.53 25.58 -8.00
N SER A 101 -3.67 26.05 -8.51
CA SER A 101 -4.58 26.93 -7.77
C SER A 101 -5.20 26.25 -6.54
N THR A 102 -5.41 24.93 -6.59
CA THR A 102 -5.93 24.13 -5.47
C THR A 102 -4.83 23.57 -4.57
N ASN A 103 -3.57 23.67 -4.98
CA ASN A 103 -2.39 23.16 -4.26
C ASN A 103 -1.37 24.30 -4.05
N SER A 104 -1.81 25.40 -3.46
CA SER A 104 -1.04 26.66 -3.38
C SER A 104 0.17 26.63 -2.42
N ASN A 105 0.21 25.68 -1.48
CA ASN A 105 1.29 25.54 -0.50
C ASN A 105 1.94 24.14 -0.56
N LEU A 106 2.72 23.90 -1.62
CA LEU A 106 3.35 22.60 -1.84
C LEU A 106 4.41 22.26 -0.79
N THR A 107 5.13 23.24 -0.24
CA THR A 107 6.17 22.96 0.78
C THR A 107 5.58 22.42 2.09
N SER A 108 4.28 22.64 2.35
CA SER A 108 3.59 22.05 3.51
C SER A 108 3.66 20.53 3.55
N VAL A 109 3.71 19.84 2.40
CA VAL A 109 3.82 18.37 2.39
C VAL A 109 5.21 17.89 2.83
N LEU A 110 6.26 18.67 2.55
CA LEU A 110 7.62 18.38 3.02
C LEU A 110 7.75 18.63 4.53
N HIS A 111 7.08 19.68 5.03
CA HIS A 111 6.99 19.91 6.48
C HIS A 111 6.23 18.77 7.19
N ALA A 112 5.12 18.32 6.60
CA ALA A 112 4.37 17.17 7.11
C ALA A 112 5.25 15.92 7.11
N LEU A 113 5.97 15.64 6.02
CA LEU A 113 6.86 14.48 5.93
C LEU A 113 7.91 14.49 7.04
N LYS A 114 8.59 15.61 7.28
CA LYS A 114 9.57 15.71 8.38
C LYS A 114 8.94 15.52 9.76
N ARG A 115 7.74 16.07 9.96
CA ARG A 115 7.02 16.02 11.24
C ARG A 115 6.55 14.61 11.60
N TYR A 116 6.10 13.84 10.61
CA TYR A 116 5.45 12.55 10.84
C TYR A 116 6.32 11.34 10.50
N ALA A 117 7.47 11.52 9.82
CA ALA A 117 8.40 10.44 9.50
C ALA A 117 8.66 9.53 10.72
N TYR A 118 8.52 8.22 10.53
CA TYR A 118 8.81 7.23 11.57
C TYR A 118 10.32 7.15 11.81
N ARG A 119 10.74 7.38 13.05
CA ARG A 119 12.13 7.45 13.50
C ARG A 119 12.34 6.52 14.69
N PRO A 120 12.63 5.23 14.46
CA PRO A 120 12.76 4.24 15.53
C PRO A 120 13.82 4.59 16.59
N HIS A 121 14.85 5.36 16.25
CA HIS A 121 15.92 5.74 17.18
C HIS A 121 15.71 7.10 17.87
N SER A 122 14.58 7.77 17.61
CA SER A 122 14.26 9.05 18.25
C SER A 122 13.83 8.84 19.70
N ASN A 123 14.11 9.82 20.56
CA ASN A 123 13.53 9.90 21.91
C ASN A 123 12.12 10.51 21.92
N ASN A 124 11.58 10.90 20.77
CA ASN A 124 10.25 11.49 20.65
C ASN A 124 9.21 10.39 20.39
N THR A 125 8.38 10.13 21.40
CA THR A 125 7.30 9.13 21.38
C THR A 125 6.29 9.31 20.25
N ARG A 126 6.19 10.53 19.69
CA ARG A 126 5.29 10.84 18.57
C ARG A 126 5.75 10.30 17.23
N VAL A 127 7.04 9.98 17.10
CA VAL A 127 7.64 9.55 15.83
C VAL A 127 8.42 8.25 15.97
N ASN A 128 8.69 7.74 17.16
CA ASN A 128 9.34 6.44 17.37
C ASN A 128 8.35 5.32 17.77
N THR A 129 7.05 5.61 17.86
CA THR A 129 5.99 4.62 18.13
C THR A 129 5.33 4.22 16.81
N ILE A 130 5.24 2.91 16.55
CA ILE A 130 4.67 2.37 15.31
C ILE A 130 3.81 1.13 15.59
N ASP A 131 2.99 0.76 14.61
CA ASP A 131 2.24 -0.49 14.59
C ASP A 131 3.19 -1.68 14.84
N PRO A 132 2.90 -2.54 15.83
CA PRO A 132 3.69 -3.74 16.14
C PRO A 132 3.99 -4.64 14.93
N ARG A 133 3.07 -4.71 13.96
CA ARG A 133 3.24 -5.49 12.72
C ARG A 133 4.26 -4.85 11.80
N THR A 134 4.29 -3.52 11.74
CA THR A 134 5.32 -2.78 11.03
C THR A 134 6.68 -3.01 11.67
N TYR A 135 6.76 -2.91 13.00
CA TYR A 135 8.02 -3.19 13.68
C TYR A 135 8.48 -4.64 13.44
N PHE A 136 7.57 -5.61 13.35
CA PHE A 136 7.91 -7.01 13.12
C PHE A 136 8.76 -7.24 11.87
N TYR A 137 8.38 -6.67 10.73
CA TYR A 137 9.17 -6.82 9.51
C TYR A 137 10.34 -5.81 9.49
N LEU A 138 10.16 -4.59 9.99
CA LEU A 138 11.22 -3.58 10.05
C LEU A 138 12.38 -3.99 10.97
N HIS A 139 12.15 -4.78 12.01
CA HIS A 139 13.21 -5.26 12.89
C HIS A 139 14.28 -6.02 12.09
N LYS A 140 13.88 -6.84 11.10
CA LYS A 140 14.81 -7.56 10.21
C LYS A 140 15.66 -6.59 9.39
N PHE A 141 15.05 -5.53 8.86
CA PHE A 141 15.76 -4.47 8.13
C PHE A 141 16.75 -3.73 9.04
N LEU A 142 16.31 -3.31 10.22
CA LEU A 142 17.14 -2.56 11.17
C LEU A 142 18.34 -3.39 11.64
N ALA A 143 18.13 -4.67 11.96
CA ALA A 143 19.19 -5.61 12.33
C ALA A 143 20.17 -5.86 11.17
N ALA A 144 19.66 -6.04 9.94
CA ALA A 144 20.49 -6.29 8.77
C ALA A 144 21.34 -5.08 8.35
N THR A 145 20.85 -3.86 8.58
CA THR A 145 21.51 -2.63 8.14
C THR A 145 22.32 -1.93 9.22
N ASN A 146 22.10 -2.25 10.50
CA ASN A 146 22.72 -1.57 11.65
C ASN A 146 22.58 -0.03 11.60
N LYS A 147 21.52 0.49 10.94
CA LYS A 147 21.24 1.93 10.94
C LYS A 147 20.91 2.37 12.36
N THR A 148 21.56 3.42 12.84
CA THR A 148 21.35 3.99 14.20
C THR A 148 20.58 5.30 14.19
N ASP A 149 20.33 5.86 13.02
CA ASP A 149 19.46 6.99 12.78
C ASP A 149 18.72 6.64 11.50
N ALA A 150 17.48 6.18 11.63
CA ALA A 150 16.68 5.70 10.52
C ALA A 150 15.40 6.54 10.45
N ALA A 151 14.96 6.90 9.25
CA ALA A 151 13.74 7.67 9.06
C ALA A 151 12.93 7.18 7.85
N PHE A 152 11.68 6.77 8.08
CA PHE A 152 10.83 6.20 7.03
C PHE A 152 9.55 7.01 6.84
N VAL A 153 9.06 7.02 5.61
CA VAL A 153 7.71 7.50 5.29
C VAL A 153 6.68 6.58 5.95
N PRO A 154 5.83 7.07 6.87
CA PRO A 154 4.69 6.29 7.36
C PRO A 154 3.51 6.41 6.38
N THR A 155 2.41 5.72 6.66
CA THR A 155 1.19 5.86 5.86
C THR A 155 0.47 7.18 6.16
N TRP A 156 0.14 7.43 7.43
CA TRP A 156 -0.77 8.52 7.79
C TRP A 156 -0.07 9.82 8.14
N ILE A 157 -0.69 10.96 7.83
CA ILE A 157 -0.25 12.29 8.23
C ILE A 157 -0.87 12.63 9.59
N GLN A 158 -0.52 11.83 10.60
CA GLN A 158 -0.97 11.96 11.98
C GLN A 158 0.02 11.22 12.91
N ASN A 159 0.14 11.67 14.16
CA ASN A 159 0.87 10.95 15.22
C ASN A 159 -0.11 10.48 16.31
N VAL A 160 0.38 9.66 17.23
CA VAL A 160 -0.43 9.06 18.31
C VAL A 160 -1.18 10.12 19.13
N ASP A 161 -0.51 11.17 19.59
CA ASP A 161 -1.13 12.25 20.38
C ASP A 161 -2.27 12.93 19.60
N GLU A 162 -2.07 13.17 18.31
CA GLU A 162 -3.09 13.76 17.43
C GLU A 162 -4.24 12.81 17.16
N ALA A 163 -3.99 11.51 17.03
CA ALA A 163 -5.04 10.49 16.88
C ALA A 163 -5.90 10.41 18.14
N MET A 164 -5.28 10.42 19.32
CA MET A 164 -5.98 10.45 20.60
C MET A 164 -6.84 11.71 20.73
N ALA A 165 -6.27 12.90 20.44
CA ALA A 165 -6.95 14.18 20.58
C ALA A 165 -8.06 14.44 19.55
N LEU A 166 -8.02 13.75 18.40
CA LEU A 166 -9.00 13.90 17.32
C LEU A 166 -9.98 12.72 17.21
N SER A 167 -9.82 11.69 18.06
CA SER A 167 -10.68 10.51 18.10
C SER A 167 -12.17 10.86 18.29
N ASP A 168 -12.50 11.71 19.27
CA ASP A 168 -13.86 12.22 19.52
C ASP A 168 -14.44 13.04 18.36
N LYS A 169 -13.58 13.47 17.43
CA LYS A 169 -13.96 14.20 16.22
C LYS A 169 -14.03 13.26 15.01
N GLY A 170 -13.94 11.95 15.21
CA GLY A 170 -13.93 10.95 14.15
C GLY A 170 -12.81 11.21 13.15
N VAL A 171 -11.57 11.43 13.59
CA VAL A 171 -10.40 11.47 12.71
C VAL A 171 -9.22 10.83 13.45
N ALA A 172 -8.99 9.55 13.19
CA ALA A 172 -7.89 8.81 13.81
C ALA A 172 -7.30 7.78 12.84
N MET A 173 -6.00 7.55 12.94
CA MET A 173 -5.34 6.43 12.28
C MET A 173 -5.98 5.11 12.74
N PRO A 174 -6.05 4.08 11.87
CA PRO A 174 -6.41 2.73 12.28
C PRO A 174 -5.59 2.29 13.51
N PHE A 175 -6.28 1.74 14.52
CA PHE A 175 -5.67 1.30 15.78
C PHE A 175 -4.90 2.39 16.58
N PHE A 176 -5.14 3.67 16.28
CA PHE A 176 -4.50 4.84 16.93
C PHE A 176 -2.98 4.91 16.79
N VAL A 177 -2.39 4.08 15.93
CA VAL A 177 -0.95 4.01 15.70
C VAL A 177 -0.65 4.07 14.21
N ASN A 178 0.45 4.74 13.85
CA ASN A 178 0.85 4.80 12.45
C ASN A 178 1.53 3.49 12.02
N ASN A 179 1.65 3.27 10.72
CA ASN A 179 2.38 2.14 10.15
C ASN A 179 3.23 2.61 8.99
N VAL A 180 4.12 1.73 8.53
CA VAL A 180 4.84 1.89 7.26
C VAL A 180 4.30 0.83 6.31
N ASP A 181 3.84 1.26 5.15
CA ASP A 181 3.45 0.41 4.04
C ASP A 181 4.43 0.64 2.89
N VAL A 182 5.01 -0.43 2.35
CA VAL A 182 6.08 -0.35 1.34
C VAL A 182 5.56 0.22 0.01
N THR A 183 4.30 -0.01 -0.33
CA THR A 183 3.66 0.55 -1.53
C THR A 183 3.39 2.04 -1.36
N VAL A 184 2.90 2.47 -0.18
CA VAL A 184 2.74 3.90 0.16
C VAL A 184 4.08 4.64 0.13
N ALA A 185 5.12 4.00 0.68
CA ALA A 185 6.48 4.48 0.61
C ALA A 185 6.95 4.64 -0.85
N ALA A 186 6.68 3.66 -1.72
CA ALA A 186 7.04 3.70 -3.13
C ALA A 186 6.34 4.85 -3.89
N ASN A 187 5.05 5.09 -3.64
CA ASN A 187 4.32 6.23 -4.22
C ASN A 187 4.83 7.57 -3.69
N THR A 188 5.15 7.66 -2.39
CA THR A 188 5.72 8.86 -1.80
C THR A 188 7.06 9.21 -2.43
N VAL A 189 7.95 8.22 -2.56
CA VAL A 189 9.22 8.39 -3.26
C VAL A 189 8.96 8.83 -4.70
N ASN A 190 8.03 8.19 -5.42
CA ASN A 190 7.71 8.58 -6.81
C ASN A 190 7.23 10.03 -6.92
N GLY A 191 6.33 10.48 -6.04
CA GLY A 191 5.84 11.85 -6.00
C GLY A 191 6.94 12.87 -5.70
N LEU A 192 7.80 12.59 -4.72
CA LEU A 192 8.97 13.41 -4.40
C LEU A 192 9.93 13.53 -5.59
N THR A 193 10.28 12.41 -6.21
CA THR A 193 11.16 12.37 -7.39
C THR A 193 10.57 13.17 -8.55
N SER A 194 9.30 12.92 -8.88
CA SER A 194 8.60 13.58 -10.00
C SER A 194 8.52 15.08 -9.78
N ALA A 195 8.21 15.52 -8.56
CA ALA A 195 8.12 16.94 -8.23
C ALA A 195 9.46 17.65 -8.27
N LEU A 196 10.54 17.01 -7.80
CA LEU A 196 11.87 17.59 -7.89
C LEU A 196 12.34 17.70 -9.35
N LEU A 197 12.17 16.65 -10.15
CA LEU A 197 12.67 16.62 -11.53
C LEU A 197 11.85 17.47 -12.51
N SER A 198 10.54 17.62 -12.28
CA SER A 198 9.69 18.56 -13.02
C SER A 198 9.88 20.03 -12.56
N GLY A 199 10.71 20.27 -11.54
CA GLY A 199 10.94 21.59 -10.93
C GLY A 199 9.72 22.15 -10.20
N LEU A 200 8.79 21.28 -9.78
CA LEU A 200 7.69 21.62 -8.90
C LEU A 200 8.19 21.86 -7.46
N PHE A 201 9.18 21.06 -7.04
CA PHE A 201 10.07 21.36 -5.92
C PHE A 201 11.43 21.82 -6.41
N LYS A 202 12.09 22.65 -5.61
CA LYS A 202 13.47 23.08 -5.84
C LYS A 202 14.43 22.14 -5.12
N PRO A 203 15.68 22.01 -5.59
CA PRO A 203 16.71 21.26 -4.86
C PRO A 203 16.93 21.76 -3.42
N SER A 204 16.73 23.06 -3.17
CA SER A 204 16.79 23.67 -1.83
C SER A 204 15.68 23.20 -0.88
N ASP A 205 14.57 22.68 -1.39
CA ASP A 205 13.46 22.19 -0.58
C ASP A 205 13.78 20.79 0.01
N PHE A 206 14.74 20.08 -0.60
CA PHE A 206 15.28 18.80 -0.14
C PHE A 206 16.45 19.06 0.80
N ASP A 207 16.16 19.56 2.00
CA ASP A 207 17.16 19.68 3.06
C ASP A 207 17.71 18.31 3.49
N SER A 208 18.72 18.30 4.37
CA SER A 208 19.37 17.06 4.81
C SER A 208 18.39 16.04 5.40
N ASP A 209 17.30 16.50 6.03
CA ASP A 209 16.33 15.63 6.69
C ASP A 209 15.38 14.99 5.67
N ILE A 210 14.89 15.75 4.67
CA ILE A 210 14.13 15.18 3.55
C ILE A 210 14.98 14.18 2.76
N GLN A 211 16.24 14.51 2.47
CA GLN A 211 17.14 13.60 1.78
C GLN A 211 17.38 12.32 2.58
N HIS A 212 17.47 12.41 3.91
CA HIS A 212 17.62 11.28 4.80
C HIS A 212 16.39 10.36 4.75
N ILE A 213 15.19 10.92 4.98
CA ILE A 213 13.92 10.18 4.92
C ILE A 213 13.77 9.48 3.56
N TYR A 214 14.04 10.19 2.47
CA TYR A 214 13.95 9.62 1.12
C TYR A 214 14.90 8.43 0.95
N LYS A 215 16.18 8.58 1.30
CA LYS A 215 17.19 7.52 1.12
C LYS A 215 16.86 6.27 1.93
N ASP A 216 16.50 6.44 3.18
CA ASP A 216 16.16 5.33 4.07
C ASP A 216 14.89 4.61 3.64
N THR A 217 13.91 5.36 3.15
CA THR A 217 12.67 4.79 2.58
C THR A 217 12.98 3.99 1.32
N VAL A 218 13.88 4.47 0.44
CA VAL A 218 14.33 3.69 -0.73
C VAL A 218 15.10 2.43 -0.30
N ASP A 219 16.00 2.54 0.67
CA ASP A 219 16.76 1.40 1.20
C ASP A 219 15.79 0.32 1.75
N LEU A 220 14.73 0.74 2.45
CA LEU A 220 13.68 -0.16 2.94
C LEU A 220 12.91 -0.81 1.80
N ILE A 221 12.44 -0.05 0.81
CA ILE A 221 11.71 -0.59 -0.35
C ILE A 221 12.55 -1.68 -1.04
N ILE A 222 13.83 -1.39 -1.26
CA ILE A 222 14.74 -2.34 -1.92
C ILE A 222 14.95 -3.57 -1.05
N TYR A 223 15.17 -3.43 0.25
CA TYR A 223 15.31 -4.56 1.16
C TYR A 223 14.07 -5.46 1.14
N GLU A 224 12.88 -4.88 1.26
CA GLU A 224 11.64 -5.67 1.27
C GLU A 224 11.41 -6.36 -0.08
N ILE A 225 11.58 -5.68 -1.22
CA ILE A 225 11.50 -6.31 -2.54
C ILE A 225 12.50 -7.46 -2.67
N THR A 226 13.76 -7.24 -2.26
CA THR A 226 14.82 -8.24 -2.37
C THR A 226 14.63 -9.44 -1.44
N GLY A 227 14.05 -9.21 -0.27
CA GLY A 227 13.74 -10.22 0.74
C GLY A 227 12.37 -10.87 0.62
N ASN A 228 11.65 -10.68 -0.50
CA ASN A 228 10.26 -11.14 -0.66
C ASN A 228 9.36 -10.68 0.50
N PHE A 229 9.41 -9.39 0.78
CA PHE A 229 8.65 -8.69 1.81
C PHE A 229 8.81 -9.32 3.19
N SER A 230 10.05 -9.70 3.52
CA SER A 230 10.39 -10.36 4.79
C SER A 230 9.57 -11.65 5.06
N SER A 231 9.08 -12.29 4.00
CA SER A 231 8.10 -13.40 3.98
C SER A 231 6.75 -13.07 4.63
N ARG A 232 6.46 -11.79 4.85
CA ARG A 232 5.26 -11.23 5.49
C ARG A 232 4.66 -10.13 4.64
N ARG A 233 4.32 -10.51 3.41
CA ARG A 233 3.67 -9.63 2.43
C ARG A 233 2.41 -8.98 2.99
N ASP A 234 1.65 -9.71 3.80
CA ASP A 234 0.47 -9.20 4.50
C ASP A 234 0.74 -8.02 5.44
N LEU A 235 1.96 -7.91 5.97
CA LEU A 235 2.37 -6.82 6.86
C LEU A 235 3.10 -5.71 6.11
N ALA A 236 4.07 -6.05 5.27
CA ALA A 236 4.84 -5.04 4.52
C ALA A 236 3.98 -4.33 3.46
N LEU A 237 2.99 -5.04 2.90
CA LEU A 237 1.98 -4.51 1.98
C LEU A 237 0.62 -4.45 2.70
N THR A 238 0.54 -3.58 3.71
CA THR A 238 -0.61 -3.46 4.60
C THR A 238 -1.88 -3.07 3.84
N TYR A 239 -1.81 -2.10 2.93
CA TYR A 239 -2.97 -1.55 2.21
C TYR A 239 -3.05 -2.03 0.76
N TYR A 240 -1.93 -2.40 0.14
CA TYR A 240 -1.83 -2.77 -1.27
C TYR A 240 -1.32 -4.19 -1.45
N PRO A 241 -2.16 -5.23 -1.31
CA PRO A 241 -1.70 -6.60 -1.13
C PRO A 241 -0.94 -7.18 -2.33
N SER A 242 -1.06 -6.57 -3.51
CA SER A 242 -0.34 -7.03 -4.70
C SER A 242 1.13 -6.59 -4.69
N LYS A 243 2.04 -7.55 -4.82
CA LYS A 243 3.48 -7.24 -5.00
C LYS A 243 3.76 -6.67 -6.39
N LEU A 244 2.99 -7.07 -7.41
CA LEU A 244 3.18 -6.58 -8.78
C LEU A 244 2.82 -5.09 -8.88
N GLU A 245 1.85 -4.64 -8.08
CA GLU A 245 1.54 -3.22 -7.91
C GLU A 245 2.70 -2.46 -7.23
N CYS A 246 3.24 -2.99 -6.12
CA CYS A 246 4.42 -2.41 -5.45
C CYS A 246 5.63 -2.33 -6.40
N PHE A 247 5.87 -3.37 -7.21
CA PHE A 247 6.93 -3.38 -8.22
C PHE A 247 6.69 -2.31 -9.29
N TRP A 248 5.44 -2.17 -9.74
CA TRP A 248 5.11 -1.15 -10.72
C TRP A 248 5.34 0.26 -10.17
N PHE A 249 4.87 0.57 -8.96
CA PHE A 249 5.08 1.88 -8.33
C PHE A 249 6.57 2.19 -8.16
N THR A 250 7.35 1.23 -7.70
CA THR A 250 8.82 1.36 -7.57
C THR A 250 9.48 1.60 -8.93
N SER A 251 9.04 0.89 -9.97
CA SER A 251 9.60 1.00 -11.32
C SER A 251 9.37 2.38 -11.95
N ARG A 252 8.30 3.10 -11.57
CA ARG A 252 8.02 4.46 -12.04
C ARG A 252 9.12 5.43 -11.61
N THR A 253 9.57 5.34 -10.36
CA THR A 253 10.70 6.15 -9.85
C THR A 253 11.97 5.87 -10.62
N LEU A 254 12.27 4.58 -10.85
CA LEU A 254 13.42 4.16 -11.64
C LEU A 254 13.38 4.75 -13.07
N THR A 255 12.24 4.67 -13.76
CA THR A 255 12.10 5.20 -15.12
C THR A 255 12.31 6.71 -15.17
N ILE A 256 11.69 7.48 -14.27
CA ILE A 256 11.82 8.95 -14.26
C ILE A 256 13.26 9.38 -13.97
N LEU A 257 13.93 8.75 -12.99
CA LEU A 257 15.34 9.04 -12.68
C LEU A 257 16.25 8.79 -13.89
N ARG A 258 16.10 7.64 -14.52
CA ARG A 258 16.92 7.24 -15.68
C ARG A 258 16.69 8.13 -16.89
N ASP A 259 15.44 8.40 -17.23
CA ASP A 259 15.10 9.22 -18.40
C ASP A 259 15.55 10.67 -18.22
N PHE A 260 15.50 11.19 -16.98
CA PHE A 260 16.09 12.49 -16.66
C PHE A 260 17.62 12.45 -16.77
N TYR A 261 18.27 11.44 -16.18
CA TYR A 261 19.73 11.30 -16.15
C TYR A 261 20.34 11.15 -17.56
N LYS A 262 19.62 10.55 -18.51
CA LYS A 262 20.02 10.50 -19.93
C LYS A 262 20.14 11.90 -20.57
N LYS A 263 19.38 12.89 -20.07
CA LYS A 263 19.26 14.23 -20.66
C LYS A 263 20.09 15.27 -19.91
N ALA A 264 20.20 15.15 -18.59
CA ALA A 264 20.91 16.10 -17.73
C ALA A 264 21.40 15.43 -16.43
N PRO A 265 22.44 15.97 -15.78
CA PRO A 265 22.83 15.53 -14.44
C PRO A 265 21.68 15.65 -13.44
N LEU A 266 21.56 14.70 -12.51
CA LEU A 266 20.53 14.74 -11.48
C LEU A 266 20.81 15.92 -10.52
N PRO A 267 19.77 16.64 -10.06
CA PRO A 267 19.93 17.87 -9.28
C PRO A 267 20.50 17.66 -7.88
N LEU A 268 20.45 16.43 -7.37
CA LEU A 268 20.99 16.05 -6.06
C LEU A 268 21.79 14.76 -6.22
N LYS A 269 23.02 14.74 -5.67
CA LYS A 269 23.91 13.56 -5.71
C LYS A 269 23.24 12.29 -5.19
N MET A 270 22.39 12.42 -4.18
CA MET A 270 21.67 11.27 -3.61
C MET A 270 20.81 10.49 -4.61
N LEU A 271 20.33 11.15 -5.67
CA LEU A 271 19.48 10.53 -6.66
C LEU A 271 20.27 9.60 -7.59
N GLU A 272 21.57 9.86 -7.77
CA GLU A 272 22.46 8.97 -8.54
C GLU A 272 22.64 7.64 -7.79
N ASP A 273 22.90 7.70 -6.48
CA ASP A 273 23.00 6.51 -5.62
C ASP A 273 21.68 5.72 -5.64
N VAL A 274 20.56 6.41 -5.56
CA VAL A 274 19.21 5.81 -5.60
C VAL A 274 18.95 5.14 -6.95
N LEU A 275 19.27 5.82 -8.06
CA LEU A 275 19.12 5.28 -9.40
C LEU A 275 19.87 3.95 -9.53
N GLN A 276 21.15 3.90 -9.12
CA GLN A 276 21.95 2.68 -9.18
C GLN A 276 21.38 1.54 -8.35
N LYS A 277 20.97 1.82 -7.11
CA LYS A 277 20.36 0.81 -6.22
C LYS A 277 19.06 0.25 -6.79
N LEU A 278 18.17 1.13 -7.28
CA LEU A 278 16.92 0.73 -7.92
C LEU A 278 17.17 -0.08 -9.20
N GLU A 279 18.12 0.34 -10.06
CA GLU A 279 18.48 -0.43 -11.25
C GLU A 279 18.92 -1.85 -10.90
N GLY A 280 19.78 -2.00 -9.89
CA GLY A 280 20.25 -3.30 -9.42
C GLY A 280 19.12 -4.19 -8.89
N ALA A 281 18.27 -3.66 -8.01
CA ALA A 281 17.16 -4.40 -7.42
C ALA A 281 16.12 -4.82 -8.48
N MET A 282 15.76 -3.89 -9.36
CA MET A 282 14.68 -4.09 -10.32
C MET A 282 15.08 -4.99 -11.50
N ARG A 283 16.29 -4.81 -12.06
CA ARG A 283 16.78 -5.66 -13.17
C ARG A 283 17.11 -7.08 -12.73
N ASN A 284 17.50 -7.27 -11.46
CA ASN A 284 17.84 -8.59 -10.95
C ASN A 284 16.62 -9.25 -10.31
N LYS A 285 16.31 -8.89 -9.06
CA LYS A 285 15.30 -9.60 -8.26
C LYS A 285 13.91 -9.47 -8.86
N VAL A 286 13.43 -8.25 -9.12
CA VAL A 286 12.05 -8.06 -9.59
C VAL A 286 11.83 -8.70 -10.94
N THR A 287 12.79 -8.56 -11.86
CA THR A 287 12.71 -9.23 -13.16
C THR A 287 12.68 -10.74 -13.00
N ALA A 288 13.53 -11.33 -12.16
CA ALA A 288 13.54 -12.76 -11.91
C ALA A 288 12.21 -13.25 -11.31
N ASP A 289 11.68 -12.53 -10.33
CA ASP A 289 10.42 -12.87 -9.65
C ASP A 289 9.23 -12.83 -10.62
N ILE A 290 9.12 -11.77 -11.43
CA ILE A 290 8.06 -11.69 -12.46
C ILE A 290 8.22 -12.85 -13.45
N LEU A 291 9.40 -13.08 -14.00
CA LEU A 291 9.58 -14.15 -15.00
C LEU A 291 9.31 -15.55 -14.43
N GLN A 292 9.63 -15.78 -13.15
CA GLN A 292 9.36 -17.05 -12.47
C GLN A 292 7.87 -17.31 -12.29
N GLU A 293 7.08 -16.26 -12.11
CA GLU A 293 5.64 -16.34 -11.84
C GLU A 293 4.77 -16.29 -13.09
N ALA A 294 5.37 -16.16 -14.27
CA ALA A 294 4.68 -16.17 -15.53
C ALA A 294 3.92 -17.50 -15.76
N ILE A 295 2.60 -17.41 -15.96
CA ILE A 295 1.74 -18.56 -16.23
C ILE A 295 1.40 -18.57 -17.72
N LYS A 296 1.70 -19.68 -18.40
CA LYS A 296 1.36 -19.86 -19.82
C LYS A 296 -0.11 -20.28 -19.96
N SER A 297 -0.87 -19.54 -20.76
CA SER A 297 -2.22 -19.95 -21.16
C SER A 297 -2.17 -20.98 -22.29
N ALA A 298 -3.29 -21.69 -22.50
CA ALA A 298 -3.39 -22.74 -23.51
C ALA A 298 -3.18 -22.24 -24.95
N ASP A 299 -3.48 -20.97 -25.21
CA ASP A 299 -3.29 -20.30 -26.51
C ASP A 299 -1.89 -19.66 -26.66
N GLY A 300 -0.97 -19.93 -25.72
CA GLY A 300 0.42 -19.45 -25.77
C GLY A 300 0.62 -18.01 -25.29
N GLY A 301 -0.41 -17.37 -24.73
CA GLY A 301 -0.26 -16.11 -23.99
C GLY A 301 0.38 -16.32 -22.61
N ILE A 302 0.77 -15.22 -21.97
CA ILE A 302 1.24 -15.24 -20.57
C ILE A 302 0.33 -14.35 -19.73
N TYR A 303 0.02 -14.81 -18.52
CA TYR A 303 -0.69 -14.02 -17.51
C TYR A 303 -0.08 -14.24 -16.13
N PHE A 304 -0.54 -13.42 -15.19
CA PHE A 304 -0.12 -13.42 -13.79
C PHE A 304 -1.35 -13.42 -12.90
N ASP A 305 -1.24 -14.02 -11.71
CA ASP A 305 -2.25 -14.00 -10.64
C ASP A 305 -1.53 -13.60 -9.35
N ASP A 306 -2.20 -12.93 -8.40
CA ASP A 306 -1.52 -12.50 -7.17
C ASP A 306 -2.37 -12.58 -5.90
N PHE A 307 -3.38 -11.73 -5.78
CA PHE A 307 -4.13 -11.55 -4.53
C PHE A 307 -5.56 -12.09 -4.64
N LEU A 308 -6.36 -11.61 -5.59
CA LEU A 308 -7.78 -11.93 -5.66
C LEU A 308 -8.05 -13.23 -6.41
N GLY A 309 -8.87 -14.09 -5.81
CA GLY A 309 -9.21 -15.37 -6.40
C GLY A 309 -8.05 -16.38 -6.38
N ASP A 310 -7.03 -16.14 -5.57
CA ASP A 310 -5.89 -17.04 -5.35
C ASP A 310 -5.96 -17.66 -3.94
N GLY A 311 -6.02 -18.99 -3.90
CA GLY A 311 -6.13 -19.74 -2.65
C GLY A 311 -7.54 -19.89 -2.08
N ASP A 312 -8.59 -19.70 -2.89
CA ASP A 312 -9.97 -20.00 -2.46
C ASP A 312 -10.21 -21.51 -2.39
N PHE A 313 -11.20 -21.92 -1.61
CA PHE A 313 -11.56 -23.33 -1.44
C PHE A 313 -13.06 -23.56 -1.66
N ASP A 314 -13.42 -24.64 -2.35
CA ASP A 314 -14.80 -25.08 -2.47
C ASP A 314 -15.34 -25.63 -1.13
N ILE A 315 -16.64 -25.92 -1.07
CA ILE A 315 -17.29 -26.50 0.13
C ILE A 315 -16.73 -27.87 0.55
N LYS A 316 -15.94 -28.53 -0.32
CA LYS A 316 -15.26 -29.80 -0.06
C LYS A 316 -13.78 -29.59 0.32
N GLY A 317 -13.32 -28.34 0.35
CA GLY A 317 -11.95 -27.95 0.66
C GLY A 317 -10.96 -28.14 -0.50
N ASN A 318 -11.42 -28.25 -1.74
CA ASN A 318 -10.56 -28.24 -2.92
C ASN A 318 -10.22 -26.81 -3.30
N ALA A 319 -8.97 -26.55 -3.71
CA ALA A 319 -8.58 -25.23 -4.17
C ALA A 319 -9.36 -24.84 -5.43
N ILE A 320 -9.96 -23.64 -5.42
CA ILE A 320 -10.53 -22.96 -6.58
C ILE A 320 -9.65 -21.76 -6.90
N LYS A 321 -9.37 -21.54 -8.19
CA LYS A 321 -8.70 -20.33 -8.66
C LYS A 321 -9.66 -19.50 -9.49
N TYR A 322 -10.29 -18.50 -8.87
CA TYR A 322 -11.18 -17.57 -9.58
C TYR A 322 -10.38 -16.55 -10.39
N ALA A 323 -9.17 -16.20 -9.94
CA ALA A 323 -8.23 -15.32 -10.62
C ALA A 323 -8.85 -13.96 -11.02
N GLU A 324 -9.47 -13.32 -10.04
CA GLU A 324 -10.30 -12.12 -10.27
C GLU A 324 -9.44 -10.88 -10.53
N ASP A 325 -8.17 -10.89 -10.12
CA ASP A 325 -7.21 -9.82 -10.41
C ASP A 325 -6.28 -10.08 -11.59
N ARG A 326 -6.46 -11.19 -12.33
CA ARG A 326 -5.55 -11.61 -13.40
C ARG A 326 -5.27 -10.55 -14.47
N LEU A 327 -6.31 -9.83 -14.88
CA LEU A 327 -6.19 -8.73 -15.85
C LEU A 327 -5.31 -7.59 -15.28
N PHE A 328 -5.56 -7.23 -14.02
CA PHE A 328 -4.85 -6.18 -13.32
C PHE A 328 -3.37 -6.55 -13.09
N THR A 329 -3.10 -7.69 -12.49
CA THR A 329 -1.76 -8.19 -12.17
C THR A 329 -0.92 -8.38 -13.44
N THR A 330 -1.53 -8.90 -14.52
CA THR A 330 -0.85 -9.00 -15.82
C THR A 330 -0.50 -7.62 -16.38
N SER A 331 -1.39 -6.63 -16.28
CA SER A 331 -1.09 -5.26 -16.70
C SER A 331 0.06 -4.63 -15.87
N MET A 332 0.14 -4.94 -14.57
CA MET A 332 1.20 -4.46 -13.69
C MET A 332 2.54 -5.09 -14.02
N ALA A 333 2.58 -6.41 -14.25
CA ALA A 333 3.78 -7.11 -14.66
C ALA A 333 4.35 -6.55 -15.98
N VAL A 334 3.50 -6.33 -16.99
CA VAL A 334 3.90 -5.74 -18.28
C VAL A 334 4.44 -4.33 -18.09
N ASN A 335 3.71 -3.46 -17.40
CA ASN A 335 4.16 -2.09 -17.14
C ASN A 335 5.48 -2.05 -16.39
N THR A 336 5.67 -2.95 -15.43
CA THR A 336 6.90 -3.07 -14.64
C THR A 336 8.07 -3.51 -15.51
N LEU A 337 7.93 -4.58 -16.28
CA LEU A 337 9.01 -5.08 -17.15
C LEU A 337 9.41 -4.03 -18.20
N ILE A 338 8.44 -3.33 -18.81
CA ILE A 338 8.73 -2.25 -19.74
C ILE A 338 9.47 -1.11 -19.03
N ASN A 339 8.99 -0.68 -17.86
CA ASN A 339 9.65 0.36 -17.08
C ASN A 339 11.09 -0.03 -16.73
N ILE A 340 11.36 -1.28 -16.35
CA ILE A 340 12.70 -1.74 -15.98
C ILE A 340 13.63 -1.78 -17.20
N TRP A 341 13.18 -2.32 -18.32
CA TRP A 341 14.04 -2.71 -19.44
C TRP A 341 14.00 -1.78 -20.65
N THR A 342 13.25 -0.68 -20.60
CA THR A 342 13.23 0.33 -21.66
C THR A 342 13.61 1.71 -21.15
N SER A 343 13.99 2.60 -22.06
CA SER A 343 14.18 4.03 -21.77
C SER A 343 13.59 4.87 -22.89
N THR A 344 13.24 6.12 -22.57
CA THR A 344 12.67 7.04 -23.55
C THR A 344 13.72 7.51 -24.56
N GLU A 345 13.36 7.49 -25.84
CA GLU A 345 14.11 7.99 -26.98
C GLU A 345 13.17 8.77 -27.91
N GLY A 346 13.15 10.10 -27.74
CA GLY A 346 12.15 10.96 -28.37
C GLY A 346 10.74 10.57 -27.92
N ASP A 347 9.86 10.29 -28.88
CA ASP A 347 8.48 9.84 -28.63
C ASP A 347 8.33 8.31 -28.55
N THR A 348 9.44 7.57 -28.49
CA THR A 348 9.48 6.09 -28.48
C THR A 348 10.25 5.53 -27.30
N LEU A 349 10.09 4.23 -27.06
CA LEU A 349 10.83 3.46 -26.07
C LEU A 349 11.83 2.55 -26.80
N ALA A 350 13.05 2.49 -26.30
CA ALA A 350 14.06 1.56 -26.77
C ALA A 350 14.45 0.61 -25.63
N PHE A 351 14.62 -0.67 -25.96
CA PHE A 351 15.16 -1.64 -25.02
C PHE A 351 16.58 -1.25 -24.61
N LEU A 352 16.89 -1.46 -23.34
CA LEU A 352 18.24 -1.27 -22.84
C LEU A 352 19.17 -2.37 -23.35
N ASN A 353 20.46 -2.05 -23.42
CA ASN A 353 21.50 -3.03 -23.69
C ASN A 353 21.41 -4.19 -22.69
N ASN A 354 21.59 -5.41 -23.19
CA ASN A 354 21.52 -6.66 -22.42
C ASN A 354 20.12 -6.99 -21.84
N THR A 355 19.05 -6.44 -22.41
CA THR A 355 17.69 -6.90 -22.07
C THR A 355 17.57 -8.40 -22.39
N PRO A 356 17.23 -9.27 -21.42
CA PRO A 356 17.06 -10.69 -21.68
C PRO A 356 15.94 -10.96 -22.69
N SER A 357 16.11 -11.93 -23.58
CA SER A 357 15.08 -12.29 -24.57
C SER A 357 13.78 -12.72 -23.91
N SER A 358 13.86 -13.39 -22.75
CA SER A 358 12.70 -13.80 -21.94
C SER A 358 11.86 -12.61 -21.46
N VAL A 359 12.46 -11.45 -21.24
CA VAL A 359 11.72 -10.23 -20.86
C VAL A 359 10.85 -9.77 -22.03
N ASN A 360 11.44 -9.63 -23.23
CA ASN A 360 10.69 -9.21 -24.41
C ASN A 360 9.61 -10.22 -24.77
N GLU A 361 9.93 -11.53 -24.75
CA GLU A 361 8.95 -12.59 -24.98
C GLU A 361 7.77 -12.52 -24.00
N THR A 362 8.07 -12.33 -22.71
CA THR A 362 7.03 -12.19 -21.67
C THR A 362 6.16 -10.98 -21.90
N ILE A 363 6.74 -9.82 -22.24
CA ILE A 363 5.98 -8.61 -22.56
C ILE A 363 5.05 -8.86 -23.75
N GLN A 364 5.56 -9.43 -24.85
CA GLN A 364 4.79 -9.69 -26.07
C GLN A 364 3.63 -10.66 -25.83
N GLN A 365 3.90 -11.79 -25.17
CA GLN A 365 2.89 -12.82 -24.89
C GLN A 365 1.85 -12.33 -23.89
N SER A 366 2.24 -11.49 -22.93
CA SER A 366 1.31 -10.90 -21.96
C SER A 366 0.44 -9.81 -22.57
N VAL A 367 1.00 -8.98 -23.47
CA VAL A 367 0.22 -7.98 -24.21
C VAL A 367 -0.77 -8.65 -25.15
N LYS A 368 -0.36 -9.71 -25.86
CA LYS A 368 -1.29 -10.51 -26.66
C LYS A 368 -2.42 -11.05 -25.79
N TRP A 369 -2.08 -11.67 -24.66
CA TRP A 369 -3.08 -12.23 -23.75
C TRP A 369 -4.04 -11.16 -23.23
N LEU A 370 -3.54 -10.00 -22.78
CA LEU A 370 -4.38 -8.88 -22.36
C LEU A 370 -5.30 -8.41 -23.48
N ASN A 371 -4.80 -8.27 -24.70
CA ASN A 371 -5.60 -7.83 -25.85
C ASN A 371 -6.77 -8.80 -26.13
N ASP A 372 -6.52 -10.10 -26.00
CA ASP A 372 -7.53 -11.13 -26.27
C ASP A 372 -8.57 -11.25 -25.14
N ASN A 373 -8.25 -10.79 -23.92
CA ASN A 373 -9.05 -11.07 -22.73
C ASN A 373 -9.67 -9.82 -22.05
N ILE A 374 -9.10 -8.62 -22.19
CA ILE A 374 -9.48 -7.44 -21.39
C ILE A 374 -10.93 -6.98 -21.58
N LEU A 375 -11.50 -7.16 -22.78
CA LEU A 375 -12.91 -6.85 -23.07
C LEU A 375 -13.82 -8.09 -23.01
N GLY A 376 -13.26 -9.25 -22.68
CA GLY A 376 -14.01 -10.49 -22.53
C GLY A 376 -14.91 -10.47 -21.28
N THR A 377 -15.96 -11.29 -21.29
CA THR A 377 -16.90 -11.39 -20.15
C THR A 377 -16.54 -12.51 -19.18
N HIS A 378 -15.56 -13.34 -19.51
CA HIS A 378 -15.14 -14.52 -18.75
C HIS A 378 -14.19 -14.20 -17.59
N LEU A 379 -13.55 -13.03 -17.59
CA LEU A 379 -12.70 -12.55 -16.50
C LEU A 379 -13.29 -11.29 -15.90
N LYS A 380 -13.06 -11.10 -14.60
CA LYS A 380 -13.37 -9.85 -13.92
C LYS A 380 -12.15 -8.94 -13.97
N PRO A 381 -12.31 -7.63 -14.18
CA PRO A 381 -11.22 -6.67 -14.12
C PRO A 381 -10.98 -6.21 -12.67
N TRP A 382 -11.20 -7.08 -11.68
CA TRP A 382 -11.06 -6.69 -10.28
C TRP A 382 -9.59 -6.48 -9.92
N ASN A 383 -9.39 -5.76 -8.83
CA ASN A 383 -8.12 -5.46 -8.19
C ASN A 383 -8.36 -5.11 -6.72
N ALA A 384 -7.28 -4.94 -5.97
CA ALA A 384 -7.33 -4.40 -4.63
C ALA A 384 -6.49 -3.12 -4.57
N PHE A 385 -7.00 -2.05 -5.21
CA PHE A 385 -6.33 -0.75 -5.23
C PHE A 385 -6.30 -0.06 -3.85
N PHE A 386 -6.98 -0.62 -2.85
CA PHE A 386 -6.81 -0.30 -1.44
C PHE A 386 -7.43 -1.44 -0.62
N SER A 387 -6.96 -1.65 0.60
CA SER A 387 -7.48 -2.67 1.50
C SER A 387 -7.41 -2.25 2.96
N GLY A 388 -8.24 -2.81 3.83
CA GLY A 388 -8.17 -2.53 5.26
C GLY A 388 -6.87 -3.08 5.86
N SER A 389 -6.35 -2.42 6.89
CA SER A 389 -5.11 -2.87 7.53
C SER A 389 -5.27 -4.19 8.29
N GLY A 390 -6.48 -4.58 8.67
CA GLY A 390 -6.81 -5.90 9.22
C GLY A 390 -7.24 -6.88 8.12
N LYS A 391 -6.50 -7.98 7.97
CA LYS A 391 -6.74 -9.11 7.06
C LYS A 391 -7.27 -10.32 7.84
N GLY A 392 -8.31 -10.09 8.64
CA GLY A 392 -8.88 -11.05 9.59
C GLY A 392 -8.17 -11.10 10.96
N GLN A 393 -8.75 -11.84 11.90
CA GLN A 393 -8.37 -11.79 13.32
C GLN A 393 -6.88 -12.08 13.55
N ALA A 394 -6.30 -13.07 12.87
CA ALA A 394 -4.89 -13.44 13.03
C ALA A 394 -3.90 -12.35 12.59
N SER A 395 -4.34 -11.33 11.85
CA SER A 395 -3.48 -10.25 11.35
C SER A 395 -3.54 -8.95 12.17
N LEU A 396 -4.30 -8.95 13.27
CA LEU A 396 -4.44 -7.77 14.13
C LEU A 396 -3.11 -7.44 14.83
N PRO A 397 -2.82 -6.14 15.07
CA PRO A 397 -1.55 -5.72 15.66
C PRO A 397 -1.34 -6.20 17.09
N PHE A 398 -2.40 -6.57 17.80
CA PHE A 398 -2.39 -6.90 19.22
C PHE A 398 -1.62 -8.19 19.54
N TRP A 399 -1.42 -9.07 18.56
CA TRP A 399 -0.75 -10.36 18.74
C TRP A 399 0.77 -10.29 18.59
N TYR A 400 1.30 -9.12 18.23
CA TYR A 400 2.72 -8.93 17.96
C TYR A 400 3.41 -8.28 19.16
N PRO A 401 4.74 -8.46 19.30
CA PRO A 401 5.52 -7.77 20.31
C PRO A 401 5.22 -6.28 20.36
N ALA A 402 4.91 -5.78 21.56
CA ALA A 402 4.61 -4.37 21.81
C ALA A 402 5.12 -4.00 23.21
N ASN A 403 5.68 -2.80 23.35
CA ASN A 403 6.21 -2.27 24.61
C ASN A 403 5.53 -0.95 25.04
N ARG A 404 4.54 -0.47 24.27
CA ARG A 404 3.69 0.66 24.63
C ARG A 404 2.21 0.28 24.54
N LYS A 405 1.54 0.26 25.68
CA LYS A 405 0.15 -0.19 25.84
C LYS A 405 -0.59 0.78 26.74
N GLU A 406 -1.46 1.60 26.17
CA GLU A 406 -2.08 2.74 26.85
C GLU A 406 -3.55 2.92 26.44
N TYR A 407 -4.43 3.25 27.39
CA TYR A 407 -5.76 3.77 27.09
C TYR A 407 -5.65 5.18 26.49
N LEU A 408 -6.69 5.68 25.79
CA LEU A 408 -6.66 7.03 25.22
C LEU A 408 -6.54 8.17 26.26
N ASN A 409 -6.69 7.88 27.55
CA ASN A 409 -6.44 8.83 28.63
C ASN A 409 -4.96 8.83 29.11
N GLY A 410 -4.09 8.04 28.49
CA GLY A 410 -2.66 7.90 28.80
C GLY A 410 -2.32 6.91 29.91
N THR A 411 -3.30 6.20 30.47
CA THR A 411 -3.03 5.18 31.51
C THR A 411 -2.58 3.86 30.88
N SER A 412 -1.51 3.26 31.39
CA SER A 412 -0.98 1.99 30.88
C SER A 412 -1.80 0.79 31.34
N PHE A 413 -1.77 -0.29 30.56
CA PHE A 413 -2.38 -1.59 30.91
C PHE A 413 -1.44 -2.75 30.54
N ASN A 414 -1.78 -3.96 31.01
CA ASN A 414 -1.01 -5.18 30.80
C ASN A 414 -1.77 -6.20 29.93
N ASP A 415 -1.13 -7.34 29.63
CA ASP A 415 -1.68 -8.34 28.71
C ASP A 415 -2.58 -9.38 29.39
N ASP A 416 -2.87 -9.21 30.68
CA ASP A 416 -3.64 -10.20 31.45
C ASP A 416 -5.10 -10.25 30.97
N MET A 417 -5.64 -9.12 30.52
CA MET A 417 -6.99 -9.00 29.97
C MET A 417 -6.98 -8.06 28.78
N PHE A 418 -7.80 -8.40 27.78
CA PHE A 418 -8.04 -7.47 26.67
C PHE A 418 -8.77 -6.23 27.23
N PRO A 419 -8.28 -5.01 26.96
CA PRO A 419 -8.81 -3.78 27.56
C PRO A 419 -10.24 -3.48 27.11
N ASP A 420 -11.05 -3.02 28.07
CA ASP A 420 -12.39 -2.46 27.80
C ASP A 420 -12.26 -0.98 27.41
N GLY A 421 -12.64 -0.63 26.17
CA GLY A 421 -12.65 0.75 25.67
C GLY A 421 -11.67 1.00 24.51
N LEU A 422 -11.35 2.27 24.25
CA LEU A 422 -10.38 2.65 23.21
C LEU A 422 -8.96 2.66 23.77
N PHE A 423 -8.04 2.02 23.05
CA PHE A 423 -6.67 1.83 23.49
C PHE A 423 -5.69 1.82 22.31
N LEU A 424 -4.41 1.98 22.65
CA LEU A 424 -3.26 1.94 21.79
C LEU A 424 -2.40 0.72 22.16
N VAL A 425 -2.01 -0.06 21.16
CA VAL A 425 -0.91 -1.04 21.26
C VAL A 425 0.12 -0.67 20.21
N GLY A 426 1.30 -0.24 20.66
CA GLY A 426 2.38 0.25 19.83
C GLY A 426 3.73 -0.36 20.21
N PHE A 427 4.65 -0.33 19.26
CA PHE A 427 6.06 -0.58 19.50
C PHE A 427 6.82 0.75 19.46
N GLU A 428 7.45 1.09 20.58
CA GLU A 428 8.28 2.26 20.79
C GLU A 428 9.76 1.89 20.68
N GLY A 429 10.50 2.60 19.85
CA GLY A 429 11.96 2.50 19.82
C GLY A 429 12.49 1.30 19.03
N THR A 430 13.66 0.79 19.45
CA THR A 430 14.25 -0.46 18.92
C THR A 430 14.70 -1.39 20.05
N LEU A 431 14.78 -2.68 19.74
CA LEU A 431 15.35 -3.71 20.61
C LEU A 431 16.47 -4.47 19.88
N SER A 432 17.38 -5.05 20.67
CA SER A 432 18.32 -6.05 20.14
C SER A 432 17.57 -7.33 19.74
N ASP A 433 18.15 -8.12 18.84
CA ASP A 433 17.57 -9.40 18.41
C ASP A 433 17.28 -10.33 19.61
N GLU A 434 18.15 -10.35 20.61
CA GLU A 434 17.95 -11.15 21.82
C GLU A 434 16.69 -10.72 22.58
N GLN A 435 16.54 -9.42 22.84
CA GLN A 435 15.38 -8.88 23.55
C GLN A 435 14.09 -9.05 22.73
N TYR A 436 14.16 -8.83 21.42
CA TYR A 436 13.02 -8.98 20.54
C TYR A 436 12.56 -10.44 20.44
N ASN A 437 13.49 -11.40 20.35
CA ASN A 437 13.17 -12.83 20.34
C ASN A 437 12.50 -13.30 21.64
N ILE A 438 12.85 -12.71 22.79
CA ILE A 438 12.15 -12.97 24.05
C ILE A 438 10.68 -12.55 23.92
N LEU A 439 10.39 -11.32 23.47
CA LEU A 439 9.02 -10.85 23.30
C LEU A 439 8.24 -11.66 22.24
N LEU A 440 8.93 -12.08 21.18
CA LEU A 440 8.33 -12.89 20.12
C LEU A 440 7.84 -14.25 20.63
N SER A 441 8.53 -14.82 21.62
CA SER A 441 8.19 -16.10 22.25
C SER A 441 7.05 -16.02 23.27
N GLN A 442 6.71 -14.81 23.72
CA GLN A 442 5.64 -14.57 24.68
C GLN A 442 4.27 -14.62 24.02
N ARG A 443 3.24 -14.83 24.85
CA ARG A 443 1.85 -14.65 24.43
C ARG A 443 1.42 -13.22 24.70
N HIS A 444 0.76 -12.60 23.73
CA HIS A 444 0.21 -11.24 23.80
C HIS A 444 -1.31 -11.37 23.87
N PHE A 445 -1.91 -10.96 24.99
CA PHE A 445 -3.35 -11.20 25.31
C PHE A 445 -3.76 -12.68 25.18
N GLY A 446 -2.87 -13.59 25.60
CA GLY A 446 -3.10 -15.04 25.49
C GLY A 446 -2.83 -15.64 24.13
N GLU A 447 -2.63 -14.83 23.08
CA GLU A 447 -2.36 -15.30 21.70
C GLU A 447 -0.86 -15.37 21.40
N LYS A 448 -0.47 -16.31 20.54
CA LYS A 448 0.92 -16.39 20.06
C LYS A 448 1.12 -15.40 18.90
N THR A 449 2.34 -14.86 18.78
CA THR A 449 2.69 -14.07 17.60
C THR A 449 2.55 -14.92 16.32
N PRO A 450 1.76 -14.49 15.33
CA PRO A 450 1.70 -15.13 14.03
C PRO A 450 3.02 -14.88 13.29
N ILE A 451 3.86 -15.92 13.19
CA ILE A 451 5.19 -15.83 12.56
C ILE A 451 5.13 -16.13 11.06
N ASP A 452 4.23 -17.02 10.65
CA ASP A 452 4.11 -17.50 9.28
C ASP A 452 2.98 -16.77 8.54
N PHE A 453 3.17 -16.51 7.24
CA PHE A 453 2.13 -16.02 6.34
C PHE A 453 1.68 -17.17 5.42
N PRO A 454 0.52 -17.80 5.69
CA PRO A 454 0.03 -18.93 4.89
C PRO A 454 -0.64 -18.51 3.56
N GLY A 455 -0.63 -17.21 3.23
CA GLY A 455 -1.39 -16.63 2.12
C GLY A 455 -2.58 -15.82 2.62
N PHE A 456 -3.28 -15.16 1.69
CA PHE A 456 -4.38 -14.25 2.03
C PHE A 456 -5.71 -14.97 2.33
N ASN A 457 -5.92 -16.16 1.77
CA ASN A 457 -7.09 -17.01 2.03
C ASN A 457 -6.66 -18.42 2.54
N PRO A 458 -6.11 -18.55 3.76
CA PRO A 458 -5.66 -19.84 4.26
C PRO A 458 -6.81 -20.77 4.65
N ARG A 459 -6.68 -22.06 4.30
CA ARG A 459 -7.67 -23.10 4.60
C ARG A 459 -7.92 -23.23 6.11
N GLY A 460 -9.19 -23.24 6.52
CA GLY A 460 -9.58 -23.55 7.90
C GLY A 460 -9.33 -22.43 8.90
N SER A 461 -8.86 -21.26 8.46
CA SER A 461 -8.99 -20.05 9.26
C SER A 461 -10.48 -19.72 9.36
N PRO A 462 -11.02 -19.33 10.54
CA PRO A 462 -12.23 -18.54 10.52
C PRO A 462 -11.91 -17.34 9.64
N THR A 463 -12.52 -17.28 8.46
CA THR A 463 -12.29 -16.24 7.48
C THR A 463 -12.76 -14.95 8.12
N GLY A 464 -11.85 -14.24 8.78
CA GLY A 464 -12.11 -12.88 9.18
C GLY A 464 -12.37 -12.07 7.91
N PHE A 465 -13.32 -11.15 7.97
CA PHE A 465 -13.61 -10.28 6.85
C PHE A 465 -12.36 -9.46 6.48
N PHE A 466 -11.94 -9.51 5.22
CA PHE A 466 -10.86 -8.67 4.69
C PHE A 466 -11.46 -7.65 3.73
N PRO A 467 -11.74 -6.40 4.18
CA PRO A 467 -12.28 -5.38 3.31
C PRO A 467 -11.22 -4.93 2.30
N PHE A 468 -11.59 -4.89 1.03
CA PHE A 468 -10.80 -4.24 -0.01
C PHE A 468 -11.70 -3.47 -0.98
N TRP A 469 -11.10 -2.52 -1.68
CA TRP A 469 -11.77 -1.72 -2.69
C TRP A 469 -11.21 -2.07 -4.06
N SER A 470 -12.13 -2.23 -5.01
CA SER A 470 -11.84 -2.61 -6.38
C SER A 470 -12.33 -1.55 -7.37
N SER A 471 -11.55 -1.30 -8.41
CA SER A 471 -11.87 -0.31 -9.43
C SER A 471 -11.61 -0.85 -10.83
N ASP A 472 -12.67 -1.26 -11.52
CA ASP A 472 -12.58 -1.73 -12.91
C ASP A 472 -11.87 -0.69 -13.80
N ALA A 473 -12.19 0.59 -13.61
CA ALA A 473 -11.58 1.70 -14.34
C ALA A 473 -10.05 1.74 -14.16
N TYR A 474 -9.56 1.37 -12.97
CA TYR A 474 -8.12 1.31 -12.71
C TYR A 474 -7.46 0.20 -13.52
N THR A 475 -8.02 -1.02 -13.52
CA THR A 475 -7.54 -2.14 -14.34
C THR A 475 -7.54 -1.81 -15.83
N TYR A 476 -8.59 -1.17 -16.33
CA TYR A 476 -8.62 -0.73 -17.72
C TYR A 476 -7.55 0.32 -18.01
N SER A 477 -7.36 1.29 -17.11
CA SER A 477 -6.37 2.35 -17.27
C SER A 477 -4.93 1.82 -17.28
N THR A 478 -4.59 0.88 -16.40
CA THR A 478 -3.26 0.27 -16.32
C THR A 478 -3.00 -0.65 -17.52
N THR A 479 -4.03 -1.33 -18.01
CA THR A 479 -3.96 -2.12 -19.25
C THR A 479 -3.77 -1.23 -20.49
N MET A 480 -4.51 -0.12 -20.58
CA MET A 480 -4.30 0.88 -21.64
C MET A 480 -2.88 1.44 -21.60
N LEU A 481 -2.33 1.72 -20.42
CA LEU A 481 -0.95 2.17 -20.27
C LEU A 481 0.05 1.11 -20.75
N ALA A 482 -0.18 -0.17 -20.45
CA ALA A 482 0.65 -1.28 -20.92
C ALA A 482 0.67 -1.34 -22.45
N PHE A 483 -0.50 -1.26 -23.10
CA PHE A 483 -0.60 -1.21 -24.56
C PHE A 483 0.07 0.02 -25.15
N ALA A 484 -0.18 1.21 -24.58
CA ALA A 484 0.40 2.45 -25.05
C ALA A 484 1.93 2.39 -25.00
N LYS A 485 2.51 1.89 -23.91
CA LYS A 485 3.96 1.69 -23.81
C LYS A 485 4.47 0.67 -24.80
N TYR A 486 3.81 -0.50 -24.90
CA TYR A 486 4.22 -1.55 -25.83
C TYR A 486 4.26 -1.07 -27.29
N LEU A 487 3.24 -0.33 -27.72
CA LEU A 487 3.18 0.27 -29.07
C LEU A 487 4.27 1.32 -29.33
N LYS A 488 4.89 1.86 -28.28
CA LYS A 488 6.00 2.80 -28.38
C LYS A 488 7.36 2.13 -28.43
N ILE A 489 7.46 0.82 -28.15
CA ILE A 489 8.72 0.07 -28.25
C ILE A 489 9.09 -0.10 -29.72
N LYS A 490 10.32 0.29 -30.09
CA LYS A 490 10.88 0.13 -31.44
C LYS A 490 11.86 -1.03 -31.55
#